data_AF-A0A8K0NX93-F1
#
_entry.id   AF-A0A8K0NX93-F1
#
_cell.length_a   1.000
_cell.length_b   1.000
_cell.length_c   1.000
_cell.angle_alpha   90.00
_cell.angle_beta   90.00
_cell.angle_gamma   90.00
#
_symmetry.space_group_name_H-M   'P 1'
#
loop_
_entity.id
_entity.type
_entity.pdbx_description
1 polymer ?
#
loop_
_entity_poly.entity_id
_entity_poly.type
_entity_poly.pdbx_seq_one_letter_code
_entity_poly.pdbx_strand_id
1 'polypeptide(L)'
;MLERSVEKDPFPPHMAYLADTYREIAKANHRSSQPTRELEYQSQILLENAVKMYEDCVEDTNASTVVLTRCGFGLIKLPKKYRNVKLAKEAFERAMKSGSRRATIGMGHLLDWCMDDYKEALKYFEEAYSAESIITGLEIIKMKFKIDDDYNPLEDCDKFIKDLEGMMEERHKHELIVAYCMLKAEYLLVKREDLLAAVRECRIAMDQQCDSKYLWVSIHLH
;
A
#
# COMPACT_ATOMS: atom_id res chain seq x y z
N MET A 1 -14.66 19.43 -10.54
CA MET A 1 -15.88 19.21 -9.73
C MET A 1 -15.55 19.19 -8.23
N LEU A 2 -14.56 18.40 -7.80
CA LEU A 2 -14.08 18.38 -6.41
C LEU A 2 -13.50 19.71 -5.92
N GLU A 3 -12.65 20.39 -6.71
CA GLU A 3 -12.10 21.71 -6.36
C GLU A 3 -13.19 22.73 -6.01
N ARG A 4 -14.18 22.88 -6.90
CA ARG A 4 -15.35 23.74 -6.67
C ARG A 4 -16.18 23.34 -5.45
N SER A 5 -16.16 22.06 -5.06
CA SER A 5 -16.85 21.62 -3.85
C SER A 5 -16.10 22.07 -2.62
N VAL A 6 -14.77 21.86 -2.58
CA VAL A 6 -13.92 22.23 -1.46
C VAL A 6 -13.84 23.76 -1.30
N GLU A 7 -13.81 24.51 -2.40
CA GLU A 7 -13.85 25.98 -2.39
C GLU A 7 -15.14 26.53 -1.76
N LYS A 8 -16.26 25.83 -1.95
CA LYS A 8 -17.58 26.25 -1.41
C LYS A 8 -17.78 25.82 0.03
N ASP A 9 -17.34 24.61 0.36
CA ASP A 9 -17.46 24.02 1.68
C ASP A 9 -16.29 23.04 1.90
N PRO A 10 -15.31 23.38 2.75
CA PRO A 10 -14.12 22.58 3.01
C PRO A 10 -14.45 21.37 3.90
N PHE A 11 -15.29 20.48 3.39
CA PHE A 11 -15.68 19.25 4.06
C PHE A 11 -14.51 18.25 4.07
N PRO A 12 -14.04 17.76 5.23
CA PRO A 12 -12.79 16.99 5.33
C PRO A 12 -12.69 15.76 4.42
N PRO A 13 -13.76 14.96 4.21
CA PRO A 13 -13.72 13.89 3.21
C PRO A 13 -13.40 14.38 1.79
N HIS A 14 -14.05 15.45 1.32
CA HIS A 14 -13.80 16.00 -0.01
C HIS A 14 -12.39 16.56 -0.14
N MET A 15 -11.88 17.22 0.90
CA MET A 15 -10.50 17.70 0.96
C MET A 15 -9.50 16.54 0.84
N ALA A 16 -9.68 15.46 1.60
CA ALA A 16 -8.81 14.29 1.54
C ALA A 16 -8.83 13.61 0.15
N TYR A 17 -9.98 13.54 -0.51
CA TYR A 17 -10.10 13.03 -1.88
C TYR A 17 -9.43 13.94 -2.91
N LEU A 18 -9.56 15.25 -2.75
CA LEU A 18 -8.92 16.21 -3.63
C LEU A 18 -7.39 16.17 -3.48
N ALA A 19 -6.90 16.06 -2.25
CA ALA A 19 -5.48 15.88 -1.95
C ALA A 19 -4.90 14.60 -2.59
N ASP A 20 -5.63 13.47 -2.51
CA ASP A 20 -5.26 12.23 -3.20
C ASP A 20 -5.17 12.45 -4.73
N THR A 21 -6.11 13.20 -5.30
CA THR A 21 -6.13 13.50 -6.73
C THR A 21 -4.92 14.34 -7.14
N TYR A 22 -4.60 15.38 -6.39
CA TYR A 22 -3.42 16.21 -6.64
C TYR A 22 -2.12 15.40 -6.54
N ARG A 23 -1.98 14.53 -5.54
CA ARG A 23 -0.83 13.63 -5.41
C ARG A 23 -0.69 12.72 -6.63
N GLU A 24 -1.76 12.07 -7.09
CA GLU A 24 -1.69 11.15 -8.22
C GLU A 24 -1.43 11.87 -9.55
N ILE A 25 -1.98 13.07 -9.77
CA ILE A 25 -1.67 13.89 -10.95
C ILE A 25 -0.18 14.27 -10.95
N ALA A 26 0.35 14.78 -9.84
CA ALA A 26 1.76 15.12 -9.72
C ALA A 26 2.66 13.89 -9.98
N LYS A 27 2.30 12.74 -9.43
CA LYS A 27 3.01 11.47 -9.66
C LYS A 27 2.97 11.04 -11.12
N ALA A 28 1.85 11.21 -11.81
CA ALA A 28 1.71 10.89 -13.23
C ALA A 28 2.60 11.81 -14.10
N ASN A 29 2.65 13.10 -13.78
CA ASN A 29 3.52 14.07 -14.46
C ASN A 29 4.99 13.68 -14.35
N HIS A 30 5.44 13.24 -13.18
CA HIS A 30 6.81 12.77 -12.96
C HIS A 30 7.17 11.48 -13.73
N ARG A 31 6.17 10.67 -14.10
CA ARG A 31 6.36 9.45 -14.90
C ARG A 31 6.36 9.71 -16.41
N SER A 32 6.10 10.95 -16.84
CA SER A 32 6.23 11.31 -18.25
C SER A 32 7.68 11.20 -18.69
N SER A 33 7.92 10.69 -19.91
CA SER A 33 9.27 10.41 -20.43
C SER A 33 10.13 11.67 -20.61
N GLN A 34 9.51 12.85 -20.63
CA GLN A 34 10.18 14.15 -20.71
C GLN A 34 9.39 15.20 -19.92
N PRO A 35 9.56 15.28 -18.58
CA PRO A 35 8.93 16.32 -17.80
C PRO A 35 9.52 17.67 -18.21
N THR A 36 8.68 18.61 -18.63
CA THR A 36 9.10 20.00 -18.83
C THR A 36 9.25 20.68 -17.49
N ARG A 37 10.08 21.73 -17.42
CA ARG A 37 10.21 22.57 -16.21
C ARG A 37 8.87 23.10 -15.70
N GLU A 38 7.94 23.38 -16.63
CA GLU A 38 6.57 23.79 -16.29
C GLU A 38 5.81 22.66 -15.60
N LEU A 39 5.85 21.43 -16.12
CA LEU A 39 5.20 20.29 -15.48
C LEU A 39 5.77 19.98 -14.10
N GLU A 40 7.08 20.17 -13.90
CA GLU A 40 7.71 20.03 -12.58
C GLU A 40 7.19 21.07 -11.59
N TYR A 41 7.12 22.34 -12.01
CA TYR A 41 6.59 23.42 -11.19
C TYR A 41 5.11 23.20 -10.82
N GLN A 42 4.28 22.82 -11.79
CA GLN A 42 2.87 22.47 -11.54
C GLN A 42 2.74 21.29 -10.57
N SER A 43 3.58 20.26 -10.72
CA SER A 43 3.57 19.09 -9.82
C SER A 43 3.96 19.47 -8.40
N GLN A 44 4.89 20.41 -8.23
CA GLN A 44 5.24 20.96 -6.93
C GLN A 44 4.05 21.69 -6.28
N ILE A 45 3.34 22.55 -7.01
CA ILE A 45 2.15 23.24 -6.49
C ILE A 45 1.08 22.23 -6.05
N LEU A 46 0.81 21.22 -6.88
CA LEU A 46 -0.17 20.17 -6.54
C LEU A 46 0.21 19.41 -5.26
N LEU A 47 1.49 19.11 -5.08
CA LEU A 47 1.97 18.41 -3.89
C LEU A 47 1.90 19.30 -2.64
N GLU A 48 2.22 20.59 -2.74
CA GLU A 48 2.08 21.55 -1.65
C GLU A 48 0.61 21.72 -1.22
N ASN A 49 -0.30 21.78 -2.19
CA ASN A 49 -1.74 21.81 -1.92
C ASN A 49 -2.23 20.51 -1.27
N ALA A 50 -1.76 19.36 -1.74
CA ALA A 50 -2.12 18.07 -1.15
C ALA A 50 -1.63 17.96 0.31
N VAL A 51 -0.40 18.39 0.60
CA VAL A 51 0.14 18.43 1.96
C VAL A 51 -0.76 19.26 2.86
N LYS A 52 -1.03 20.52 2.48
CA LYS A 52 -1.85 21.42 3.29
C LYS A 52 -3.23 20.83 3.58
N MET A 53 -3.89 20.26 2.57
CA MET A 53 -5.19 19.62 2.74
C MET A 53 -5.16 18.42 3.68
N TYR A 54 -4.12 17.59 3.63
CA TYR A 54 -3.96 16.51 4.59
C TYR A 54 -3.70 17.03 6.00
N GLU A 55 -2.89 18.10 6.14
CA GLU A 55 -2.60 18.73 7.42
C GLU A 55 -3.88 19.29 8.07
N ASP A 56 -4.64 20.10 7.32
CA ASP A 56 -5.91 20.68 7.76
C ASP A 56 -6.90 19.57 8.20
N CYS A 57 -7.00 18.47 7.44
CA CYS A 57 -7.87 17.33 7.78
C CYS A 57 -7.43 16.57 9.03
N VAL A 58 -6.13 16.47 9.31
CA VAL A 58 -5.63 15.79 10.50
C VAL A 58 -5.77 16.70 11.72
N GLU A 59 -5.51 18.00 11.58
CA GLU A 59 -5.64 18.97 12.68
C GLU A 59 -7.09 19.14 13.17
N ASP A 60 -8.09 18.86 12.32
CA ASP A 60 -9.49 18.78 12.74
C ASP A 60 -9.69 17.67 13.79
N THR A 61 -10.00 18.07 15.02
CA THR A 61 -10.24 17.15 16.14
C THR A 61 -11.47 16.26 15.92
N ASN A 62 -12.38 16.66 15.04
CA ASN A 62 -13.61 15.92 14.70
C ASN A 62 -13.47 15.07 13.44
N ALA A 63 -12.27 15.01 12.84
CA ALA A 63 -12.03 14.20 11.66
C ALA A 63 -12.40 12.73 11.90
N SER A 64 -13.20 12.17 11.00
CA SER A 64 -13.63 10.78 11.09
C SER A 64 -12.45 9.82 10.91
N THR A 65 -12.57 8.62 11.46
CA THR A 65 -11.60 7.53 11.32
C THR A 65 -11.22 7.25 9.86
N VAL A 66 -12.18 7.38 8.92
CA VAL A 66 -11.96 7.19 7.47
C VAL A 66 -11.08 8.31 6.91
N VAL A 67 -11.35 9.56 7.29
CA VAL A 67 -10.55 10.73 6.86
C VAL A 67 -9.14 10.64 7.42
N LEU A 68 -8.99 10.37 8.72
CA LEU A 68 -7.69 10.21 9.36
C LEU A 68 -6.86 9.11 8.72
N THR A 69 -7.46 7.93 8.50
CA THR A 69 -6.77 6.82 7.84
C THR A 69 -6.33 7.20 6.42
N ARG A 70 -7.19 7.87 5.64
CA ARG A 70 -6.87 8.32 4.28
C ARG A 70 -5.75 9.35 4.28
N CYS A 71 -5.79 10.34 5.17
CA CYS A 71 -4.77 11.37 5.27
C CYS A 71 -3.43 10.78 5.72
N GLY A 72 -3.42 9.84 6.67
CA GLY A 72 -2.22 9.11 7.07
C GLY A 72 -1.57 8.38 5.88
N PHE A 73 -2.36 7.64 5.09
CA PHE A 73 -1.87 7.03 3.86
C PHE A 73 -1.39 8.06 2.83
N GLY A 74 -2.09 9.20 2.76
CA GLY A 74 -1.74 10.31 1.90
C GLY A 74 -0.33 10.83 2.17
N LEU A 75 -0.08 11.13 3.44
CA LEU A 75 1.17 11.71 3.93
C LEU A 75 2.38 10.80 3.73
N ILE A 76 2.25 9.48 3.95
CA ILE A 76 3.37 8.53 3.74
C ILE A 76 3.65 8.25 2.26
N LYS A 77 2.67 8.42 1.37
CA LYS A 77 2.81 8.18 -0.08
C LYS A 77 3.37 9.38 -0.85
N LEU A 78 3.49 10.54 -0.21
CA LEU A 78 4.11 11.72 -0.82
C LEU A 78 5.60 11.48 -1.11
N PRO A 79 6.23 12.23 -2.03
CA PRO A 79 7.68 12.24 -2.19
C PRO A 79 8.38 12.64 -0.88
N LYS A 80 9.59 12.12 -0.62
CA LYS A 80 10.31 12.28 0.67
C LYS A 80 10.36 13.73 1.18
N LYS A 81 10.51 14.72 0.28
CA LYS A 81 10.55 16.15 0.63
C LYS A 81 9.23 16.73 1.16
N TYR A 82 8.10 16.07 0.92
CA TYR A 82 6.76 16.49 1.33
C TYR A 82 6.13 15.57 2.39
N ARG A 83 6.79 14.46 2.75
CA ARG A 83 6.22 13.53 3.74
C ARG A 83 6.25 14.16 5.13
N ASN A 84 5.15 14.07 5.84
CA ASN A 84 5.07 14.40 7.26
C ASN A 84 4.80 13.11 8.06
N VAL A 85 5.88 12.39 8.40
CA VAL A 85 5.81 11.08 9.09
C VAL A 85 5.18 11.23 10.47
N LYS A 86 5.49 12.31 11.19
CA LYS A 86 4.94 12.58 12.52
C LYS A 86 3.42 12.72 12.46
N LEU A 87 2.92 13.52 11.52
CA LEU A 87 1.49 13.75 11.38
C LEU A 87 0.75 12.51 10.85
N ALA A 88 1.37 11.76 9.95
CA ALA A 88 0.83 10.48 9.49
C ALA A 88 0.67 9.48 10.66
N LYS A 89 1.68 9.40 11.53
CA LYS A 89 1.64 8.58 12.74
C LYS A 89 0.50 9.00 13.65
N GLU A 90 0.34 10.29 13.92
CA GLU A 90 -0.77 10.80 14.73
C GLU A 90 -2.14 10.44 14.14
N ALA A 91 -2.30 10.61 12.81
CA ALA A 91 -3.53 10.28 12.12
C ALA A 91 -3.89 8.78 12.27
N PHE A 92 -2.91 7.90 12.10
CA PHE A 92 -3.10 6.46 12.30
C PHE A 92 -3.39 6.11 13.76
N GLU A 93 -2.64 6.65 14.72
CA GLU A 93 -2.88 6.41 16.15
C GLU A 93 -4.30 6.82 16.57
N ARG A 94 -4.76 8.00 16.12
CA ARG A 94 -6.13 8.46 16.39
C ARG A 94 -7.18 7.56 15.75
N ALA A 95 -6.98 7.13 14.51
CA ALA A 95 -7.89 6.22 13.83
C ALA A 95 -7.91 4.81 14.47
N MET A 96 -6.76 4.32 14.95
CA MET A 96 -6.63 3.04 15.63
C MET A 96 -7.36 3.01 16.98
N LYS A 97 -7.40 4.13 17.72
CA LYS A 97 -8.20 4.25 18.96
C LYS A 97 -9.70 3.98 18.73
N SER A 98 -10.18 4.13 17.49
CA SER A 98 -11.56 3.79 17.08
C SER A 98 -11.70 2.37 16.54
N GLY A 99 -10.67 1.51 16.65
CA GLY A 99 -10.68 0.14 16.14
C GLY A 99 -10.46 0.01 14.63
N SER A 100 -9.88 1.02 13.97
CA SER A 100 -9.64 0.98 12.53
C SER A 100 -8.52 0.01 12.17
N ARG A 101 -8.88 -1.20 11.74
CA ARG A 101 -7.94 -2.16 11.15
C ARG A 101 -7.13 -1.57 9.99
N ARG A 102 -7.77 -0.73 9.16
CA ARG A 102 -7.09 -0.08 8.03
C ARG A 102 -6.02 0.92 8.50
N ALA A 103 -6.21 1.55 9.66
CA ALA A 103 -5.17 2.38 10.29
C ALA A 103 -4.04 1.54 10.88
N THR A 104 -4.33 0.36 11.45
CA THR A 104 -3.31 -0.61 11.88
C THR A 104 -2.41 -1.01 10.71
N ILE A 105 -2.99 -1.35 9.56
CA ILE A 105 -2.24 -1.61 8.31
C ILE A 105 -1.43 -0.36 7.90
N GLY A 106 -2.02 0.83 8.01
CA GLY A 106 -1.35 2.10 7.74
C GLY A 106 -0.13 2.35 8.61
N MET A 107 -0.19 1.98 9.90
CA MET A 107 0.94 2.05 10.81
C MET A 107 2.08 1.11 10.41
N GLY A 108 1.74 -0.13 10.01
CA GLY A 108 2.71 -1.08 9.45
C GLY A 108 3.45 -0.50 8.24
N HIS A 109 2.72 0.13 7.30
CA HIS A 109 3.33 0.78 6.14
C HIS A 109 4.16 2.03 6.49
N LEU A 110 3.76 2.79 7.51
CA LEU A 110 4.56 3.92 7.98
C LEU A 110 5.93 3.44 8.49
N LEU A 111 5.93 2.36 9.27
CA LEU A 111 7.15 1.75 9.81
C LEU A 111 8.02 1.15 8.69
N ASP A 112 7.43 0.42 7.74
CA ASP A 112 8.13 -0.15 6.58
C ASP A 112 8.70 0.95 5.66
N TRP A 113 7.88 1.88 5.16
CA TRP A 113 8.27 2.78 4.07
C TRP A 113 9.00 4.05 4.49
N CYS A 114 8.90 4.42 5.77
CA CYS A 114 9.42 5.70 6.25
C CYS A 114 10.42 5.56 7.40
N MET A 115 10.45 4.43 8.10
CA MET A 115 11.31 4.26 9.29
C MET A 115 12.24 3.06 9.21
N ASP A 116 12.05 2.18 8.21
CA ASP A 116 12.80 0.93 8.06
C ASP A 116 12.74 0.03 9.32
N ASP A 117 11.66 0.14 10.12
CA ASP A 117 11.44 -0.67 11.31
C ASP A 117 10.59 -1.89 10.98
N TYR A 118 11.19 -2.84 10.29
CA TYR A 118 10.50 -4.01 9.74
C TYR A 118 9.94 -4.94 10.82
N LYS A 119 10.63 -5.04 11.97
CA LYS A 119 10.18 -5.88 13.09
C LYS A 119 8.91 -5.32 13.73
N GLU A 120 8.85 -4.01 13.93
CA GLU A 120 7.64 -3.39 14.46
C GLU A 120 6.53 -3.35 13.41
N ALA A 121 6.85 -3.09 12.14
CA ALA A 121 5.90 -3.18 11.03
C ALA A 121 5.23 -4.55 10.94
N LEU A 122 6.00 -5.63 11.09
CA LEU A 122 5.51 -7.01 11.10
C LEU A 122 4.42 -7.20 12.16
N LYS A 123 4.62 -6.71 13.38
CA LYS A 123 3.62 -6.83 14.46
C LYS A 123 2.28 -6.19 14.09
N TYR A 124 2.32 -4.99 13.50
CA TYR A 124 1.10 -4.30 13.06
C TYR A 124 0.40 -5.05 11.92
N PHE A 125 1.15 -5.65 11.00
CA PHE A 125 0.56 -6.49 9.96
C PHE A 125 -0.01 -7.79 10.54
N GLU A 126 0.65 -8.44 11.49
CA GLU A 126 0.13 -9.62 12.18
C GLU A 126 -1.14 -9.29 13.00
N GLU A 127 -1.17 -8.15 13.70
CA GLU A 127 -2.36 -7.67 14.43
C GLU A 127 -3.52 -7.38 13.47
N ALA A 128 -3.23 -6.78 12.32
CA ALA A 128 -4.23 -6.50 11.29
C ALA A 128 -4.54 -7.72 10.42
N TYR A 129 -3.90 -8.87 10.62
CA TYR A 129 -4.16 -10.05 9.80
C TYR A 129 -5.50 -10.68 10.17
N SER A 130 -6.27 -10.99 9.15
CA SER A 130 -7.50 -11.76 9.22
C SER A 130 -7.79 -12.26 7.82
N ALA A 131 -8.56 -13.34 7.75
CA ALA A 131 -9.00 -13.93 6.49
C ALA A 131 -9.70 -12.96 5.52
N GLU A 132 -10.21 -11.83 6.00
CA GLU A 132 -10.89 -10.83 5.16
C GLU A 132 -9.93 -9.75 4.60
N SER A 133 -8.66 -9.69 5.05
CA SER A 133 -7.67 -8.79 4.44
C SER A 133 -6.33 -9.49 4.19
N ILE A 134 -6.38 -10.41 3.23
CA ILE A 134 -5.25 -11.22 2.79
C ILE A 134 -4.10 -10.39 2.19
N ILE A 135 -4.34 -9.14 1.76
CA ILE A 135 -3.26 -8.21 1.37
C ILE A 135 -2.22 -8.10 2.51
N THR A 136 -2.66 -8.15 3.76
CA THR A 136 -1.78 -8.11 4.92
C THR A 136 -0.87 -9.35 5.03
N GLY A 137 -1.31 -10.51 4.53
CA GLY A 137 -0.47 -11.72 4.48
C GLY A 137 0.76 -11.55 3.59
N LEU A 138 0.62 -10.84 2.45
CA LEU A 138 1.76 -10.49 1.59
C LEU A 138 2.75 -9.57 2.32
N GLU A 139 2.25 -8.58 3.06
CA GLU A 139 3.10 -7.68 3.84
C GLU A 139 3.82 -8.41 4.98
N ILE A 140 3.17 -9.40 5.62
CA ILE A 140 3.82 -10.28 6.63
C ILE A 140 5.01 -11.01 6.02
N ILE A 141 4.81 -11.70 4.88
CA ILE A 141 5.88 -12.42 4.19
C ILE A 141 7.02 -11.47 3.82
N LYS A 142 6.69 -10.32 3.25
CA LYS A 142 7.65 -9.29 2.87
C LYS A 142 8.46 -8.81 4.07
N MET A 143 7.82 -8.56 5.21
CA MET A 143 8.53 -8.14 6.42
C MET A 143 9.44 -9.24 6.95
N LYS A 144 8.98 -10.49 7.01
CA LYS A 144 9.82 -11.63 7.42
C LYS A 144 11.08 -11.75 6.56
N PHE A 145 10.92 -11.60 5.24
CA PHE A 145 12.05 -11.61 4.31
C PHE A 145 13.03 -10.45 4.50
N LYS A 146 12.54 -9.25 4.86
CA LYS A 146 13.41 -8.10 5.19
C LYS A 146 14.12 -8.24 6.54
N ILE A 147 13.57 -9.04 7.46
CA ILE A 147 14.12 -9.25 8.80
C ILE A 147 15.15 -10.37 8.81
N ASP A 148 14.91 -11.42 8.02
CA ASP A 148 15.69 -12.65 7.98
C ASP A 148 15.98 -13.05 6.54
N ASP A 149 17.25 -12.95 6.14
CA ASP A 149 17.71 -13.29 4.78
C ASP A 149 17.59 -14.79 4.45
N ASP A 150 17.53 -15.65 5.48
CA ASP A 150 17.39 -17.11 5.33
C ASP A 150 15.93 -17.56 5.36
N TYR A 151 14.98 -16.62 5.52
CA TYR A 151 13.56 -16.91 5.56
C TYR A 151 13.07 -17.53 4.24
N ASN A 152 12.40 -18.67 4.36
CA ASN A 152 11.77 -19.38 3.25
C ASN A 152 10.26 -19.06 3.19
N PRO A 153 9.78 -18.28 2.20
CA PRO A 153 8.39 -17.86 2.13
C PRO A 153 7.42 -18.92 1.62
N LEU A 154 7.91 -20.06 1.09
CA LEU A 154 7.08 -21.04 0.36
C LEU A 154 5.94 -21.61 1.23
N GLU A 155 6.26 -22.02 2.46
CA GLU A 155 5.27 -22.63 3.37
C GLU A 155 4.20 -21.62 3.79
N ASP A 156 4.60 -20.37 4.07
CA ASP A 156 3.67 -19.31 4.41
C ASP A 156 2.79 -18.94 3.21
N CYS A 157 3.35 -18.85 1.99
CA CYS A 157 2.56 -18.66 0.76
C CYS A 157 1.51 -19.76 0.59
N ASP A 158 1.88 -21.02 0.71
CA ASP A 158 0.95 -22.15 0.56
C ASP A 158 -0.15 -22.12 1.62
N LYS A 159 0.20 -21.74 2.85
CA LYS A 159 -0.77 -21.52 3.93
C LYS A 159 -1.76 -20.41 3.58
N PHE A 160 -1.30 -19.24 3.14
CA PHE A 160 -2.19 -18.13 2.80
C PHE A 160 -3.06 -18.42 1.57
N ILE A 161 -2.53 -19.15 0.57
CA ILE A 161 -3.32 -19.63 -0.57
C ILE A 161 -4.43 -20.56 -0.10
N LYS A 162 -4.15 -21.47 0.83
CA LYS A 162 -5.16 -22.37 1.39
C LYS A 162 -6.24 -21.61 2.18
N ASP A 163 -5.84 -20.62 2.99
CA ASP A 163 -6.79 -19.76 3.71
C ASP A 163 -7.70 -19.00 2.74
N LEU A 164 -7.14 -18.48 1.63
CA LEU A 164 -7.88 -17.83 0.54
C LEU A 164 -8.92 -18.74 -0.12
N GLU A 165 -8.58 -20.01 -0.30
CA GLU A 165 -9.43 -20.95 -1.01
C GLU A 165 -10.75 -21.22 -0.29
N GLY A 166 -10.76 -21.11 1.04
CA GLY A 166 -11.93 -21.41 1.88
C GLY A 166 -12.87 -20.24 2.17
N MET A 167 -12.55 -18.99 1.80
CA MET A 167 -13.16 -17.82 2.48
C MET A 167 -13.68 -16.68 1.60
N MET A 168 -13.52 -16.70 0.26
CA MET A 168 -13.83 -15.53 -0.58
C MET A 168 -14.73 -15.79 -1.79
N GLU A 169 -15.51 -14.76 -2.18
CA GLU A 169 -16.11 -14.66 -3.52
C GLU A 169 -15.02 -14.70 -4.60
N GLU A 170 -15.25 -15.46 -5.69
CA GLU A 170 -14.24 -15.84 -6.71
C GLU A 170 -13.39 -14.67 -7.22
N ARG A 171 -13.96 -13.47 -7.34
CA ARG A 171 -13.34 -12.37 -8.10
C ARG A 171 -12.01 -11.86 -7.52
N HIS A 172 -11.86 -11.84 -6.19
CA HIS A 172 -10.66 -11.28 -5.54
C HIS A 172 -9.66 -12.39 -5.13
N LYS A 173 -10.11 -13.65 -5.15
CA LYS A 173 -9.31 -14.83 -4.84
C LYS A 173 -8.19 -15.03 -5.88
N HIS A 174 -8.51 -14.93 -7.16
CA HIS A 174 -7.53 -15.14 -8.24
C HIS A 174 -6.37 -14.14 -8.21
N GLU A 175 -6.64 -12.86 -7.98
CA GLU A 175 -5.60 -11.82 -7.95
C GLU A 175 -4.58 -12.06 -6.82
N LEU A 176 -5.05 -12.54 -5.67
CA LEU A 176 -4.20 -12.80 -4.51
C LEU A 176 -3.43 -14.11 -4.64
N ILE A 177 -4.05 -15.17 -5.18
CA ILE A 177 -3.34 -16.41 -5.52
C ILE A 177 -2.19 -16.11 -6.49
N VAL A 178 -2.45 -15.31 -7.52
CA VAL A 178 -1.41 -14.86 -8.46
C VAL A 178 -0.28 -14.14 -7.72
N ALA A 179 -0.60 -13.21 -6.81
CA ALA A 179 0.42 -12.48 -6.06
C ALA A 179 1.31 -13.42 -5.22
N TYR A 180 0.73 -14.41 -4.54
CA TYR A 180 1.51 -15.40 -3.78
C TYR A 180 2.34 -16.31 -4.69
N CYS A 181 1.80 -16.79 -5.81
CA CYS A 181 2.56 -17.57 -6.78
C CYS A 181 3.73 -16.77 -7.37
N MET A 182 3.53 -15.49 -7.67
CA MET A 182 4.62 -14.62 -8.16
C MET A 182 5.70 -14.41 -7.10
N LEU A 183 5.33 -14.26 -5.82
CA LEU A 183 6.29 -14.18 -4.73
C LEU A 183 7.09 -15.48 -4.57
N LYS A 184 6.43 -16.64 -4.64
CA LYS A 184 7.10 -17.96 -4.65
C LYS A 184 8.08 -18.06 -5.81
N ALA A 185 7.66 -17.66 -7.02
CA ALA A 185 8.50 -17.70 -8.21
C ALA A 185 9.74 -16.81 -8.09
N GLU A 186 9.60 -15.59 -7.57
CA GLU A 186 10.72 -14.68 -7.36
C GLU A 186 11.73 -15.25 -6.35
N TYR A 187 11.26 -15.78 -5.22
CA TYR A 187 12.13 -16.44 -4.24
C TYR A 187 12.90 -17.63 -4.83
N LEU A 188 12.19 -18.51 -5.55
CA LEU A 188 12.79 -19.70 -6.18
C LEU A 188 13.84 -19.31 -7.22
N LEU A 189 13.56 -18.28 -8.02
CA LEU A 189 14.48 -17.80 -9.05
C LEU A 189 15.70 -17.10 -8.46
N VAL A 190 15.49 -16.15 -7.54
CA VAL A 190 16.53 -15.22 -7.08
C VAL A 190 17.35 -15.78 -5.93
N LYS A 191 16.73 -16.46 -4.96
CA LYS A 191 17.42 -16.96 -3.76
C LYS A 191 17.82 -18.44 -3.86
N ARG A 192 17.13 -19.22 -4.70
CA ARG A 192 17.35 -20.68 -4.81
C ARG A 192 17.92 -21.12 -6.17
N GLU A 193 17.98 -20.21 -7.15
CA GLU A 193 18.41 -20.49 -8.52
C GLU A 193 17.65 -21.66 -9.19
N ASP A 194 16.42 -21.94 -8.73
CA ASP A 194 15.57 -23.03 -9.25
C ASP A 194 14.59 -22.47 -10.29
N LEU A 195 15.11 -22.29 -11.50
CA LEU A 195 14.33 -21.79 -12.64
C LEU A 195 13.11 -22.67 -12.94
N LEU A 196 13.24 -23.99 -12.84
CA LEU A 196 12.15 -24.90 -13.17
C LEU A 196 11.00 -24.79 -12.17
N ALA A 197 11.31 -24.68 -10.87
CA ALA A 197 10.29 -24.45 -9.86
C ALA A 197 9.65 -23.07 -10.01
N ALA A 198 10.43 -22.02 -10.28
CA ALA A 198 9.89 -20.69 -10.52
C ALA A 198 8.91 -20.65 -11.70
N VAL A 199 9.25 -21.29 -12.83
CA VAL A 199 8.37 -21.39 -14.00
C VAL A 199 7.07 -22.16 -13.69
N ARG A 200 7.13 -23.19 -12.83
CA ARG A 200 5.91 -23.91 -12.39
C ARG A 200 4.97 -23.01 -11.62
N GLU A 201 5.48 -22.20 -10.69
CA GLU A 201 4.67 -21.25 -9.93
C GLU A 201 4.06 -20.17 -10.83
N CYS A 202 4.83 -19.62 -11.77
CA CYS A 202 4.30 -18.69 -12.77
C CYS A 202 3.18 -19.32 -13.62
N ARG A 203 3.33 -20.60 -13.99
CA ARG A 203 2.30 -21.31 -14.75
C ARG A 203 1.01 -21.47 -13.94
N ILE A 204 1.09 -21.82 -12.65
CA ILE A 204 -0.09 -21.86 -11.77
C ILE A 204 -0.77 -20.49 -11.74
N ALA A 205 0.00 -19.41 -11.60
CA ALA A 205 -0.54 -18.05 -11.64
C ALA A 205 -1.26 -17.73 -12.97
N MET A 206 -0.68 -18.14 -14.11
CA MET A 206 -1.27 -17.93 -15.44
C MET A 206 -2.53 -18.77 -15.66
N ASP A 207 -2.54 -20.02 -15.23
CA ASP A 207 -3.70 -20.92 -15.35
C ASP A 207 -4.90 -20.42 -14.50
N GLN A 208 -4.63 -19.59 -13.47
CA GLN A 208 -5.64 -18.90 -12.66
C GLN A 208 -6.16 -17.59 -13.30
N GLN A 209 -5.58 -17.12 -14.41
CA GLN A 209 -5.97 -15.88 -15.10
C GLN A 209 -6.44 -16.15 -16.53
N CYS A 210 -7.75 -16.12 -16.78
CA CYS A 210 -8.25 -15.95 -18.15
C CYS A 210 -8.37 -14.48 -18.59
N ASP A 211 -8.29 -13.48 -17.68
CA ASP A 211 -8.54 -12.05 -18.06
C ASP A 211 -7.93 -10.94 -17.13
N SER A 212 -6.99 -11.25 -16.23
CA SER A 212 -6.59 -10.28 -15.18
C SER A 212 -5.44 -9.34 -15.58
N LYS A 213 -5.62 -8.03 -15.36
CA LYS A 213 -4.68 -6.94 -15.68
C LYS A 213 -3.47 -6.83 -14.72
N TYR A 214 -3.34 -7.72 -13.74
CA TYR A 214 -2.38 -7.59 -12.63
C TYR A 214 -1.06 -8.34 -12.81
N LEU A 215 -0.77 -8.87 -14.01
CA LEU A 215 0.51 -9.52 -14.34
C LEU A 215 1.75 -8.61 -14.12
N TRP A 216 1.55 -7.31 -13.84
CA TRP A 216 2.60 -6.31 -13.66
C TRP A 216 2.72 -5.77 -12.22
N VAL A 217 2.31 -6.51 -11.19
CA VAL A 217 2.78 -6.18 -9.83
C VAL A 217 4.26 -6.52 -9.79
N SER A 218 5.09 -5.51 -10.02
CA SER A 218 6.52 -5.59 -9.85
C SER A 218 6.81 -5.73 -8.35
N ILE A 219 6.77 -6.96 -7.85
CA ILE A 219 7.38 -7.30 -6.56
C ILE A 219 8.88 -7.04 -6.79
N HIS A 220 9.38 -5.94 -6.24
CA HIS A 220 10.81 -5.71 -6.17
C HIS A 220 11.22 -6.11 -4.75
N LEU A 221 11.75 -7.32 -4.59
CA LEU A 221 12.49 -7.72 -3.38
C LEU A 221 13.90 -7.07 -3.38
N HIS A 222 13.94 -5.74 -3.46
CA HIS A 222 15.18 -4.95 -3.38
C HIS A 222 15.16 -4.02 -2.18
#